data_AF-A0AAV7JPF9-F1
#
_entry.id   AF-A0AAV7JPF9-F1
#
_cell.length_a   1.000
_cell.length_b   1.000
_cell.length_c   1.000
_cell.angle_alpha   90.00
_cell.angle_beta   90.00
_cell.angle_gamma   90.00
#
_symmetry.space_group_name_H-M   'P 1'
#
loop_
_entity.id
_entity.type
_entity.pdbx_description
1 polymer ?
#
loop_
_entity_poly.entity_id
_entity_poly.type
_entity_poly.pdbx_seq_one_letter_code
_entity_poly.pdbx_strand_id
1 'polypeptide(L)'
;MYLKDTVLQLMQNLFVNYPEHGTIYSNRGSLQLYILKDLAKKKDFKAYISYISSPFGYINSIIHNNILEYSQKETVVTNILININQCIHNLKTQCIDAANSVSQNIDSWDEWKQHFINLSSNLFAQMLEASIGTFDWRAWISEVLTLDLFNEIQENILISLIECKSLCPFCREPCQLSAGEHEHYCGTFHRPQGLSGWRYLQSRKIVVEECTTSIRCDMRFRYKEEFYNYSDYRTVNEYFNSWRILGDDSIDSKYWQWVLYTFQKEFVAYYEILENEKIDIAWSNLTEEEIINDIEKHYEILFLKISNCSRINTFIFTLLRRLDLYILVIYVNVFVLIVATSGEDFSNQQLRHRLLYK
;
A
#
# COMPACT_ATOMS: atom_id res chain seq x y z
N MET A 1 -17.85 2.23 18.00
CA MET A 1 -17.63 2.25 16.55
C MET A 1 -16.74 3.43 16.17
N TYR A 2 -17.21 4.68 16.28
CA TYR A 2 -16.46 5.89 15.87
C TYR A 2 -15.03 6.08 16.44
N LEU A 3 -14.76 5.75 17.71
CA LEU A 3 -13.41 5.91 18.29
C LEU A 3 -12.40 4.90 17.72
N LYS A 4 -12.82 3.66 17.45
CA LYS A 4 -11.95 2.61 16.88
C LYS A 4 -11.52 3.02 15.47
N ASP A 5 -12.46 3.47 14.65
CA ASP A 5 -12.19 3.90 13.26
C ASP A 5 -11.28 5.14 13.23
N THR A 6 -11.41 6.02 14.22
CA THR A 6 -10.52 7.18 14.38
C THR A 6 -9.10 6.75 14.75
N VAL A 7 -8.95 5.81 15.69
CA VAL A 7 -7.63 5.24 16.06
C VAL A 7 -7.01 4.48 14.88
N LEU A 8 -7.81 3.75 14.10
CA LEU A 8 -7.38 3.08 12.88
C LEU A 8 -6.78 4.07 11.88
N GLN A 9 -7.53 5.11 11.52
CA GLN A 9 -7.07 6.13 10.58
C GLN A 9 -5.83 6.87 11.10
N LEU A 10 -5.80 7.20 12.39
CA LEU A 10 -4.65 7.82 13.01
C LEU A 10 -3.42 6.91 12.97
N MET A 11 -3.57 5.63 13.30
CA MET A 11 -2.49 4.64 13.26
C MET A 11 -1.96 4.44 11.84
N GLN A 12 -2.84 4.34 10.84
CA GLN A 12 -2.46 4.29 9.43
C GLN A 12 -1.64 5.52 9.04
N ASN A 13 -2.12 6.71 9.39
CA ASN A 13 -1.42 7.96 9.10
C ASN A 13 -0.06 8.05 9.80
N LEU A 14 0.02 7.69 11.08
CA LEU A 14 1.26 7.69 11.83
C LEU A 14 2.25 6.66 11.27
N PHE A 15 1.77 5.47 10.90
CA PHE A 15 2.58 4.41 10.32
C PHE A 15 3.17 4.83 8.97
N VAL A 16 2.33 5.31 8.03
CA VAL A 16 2.78 5.68 6.69
C VAL A 16 3.68 6.92 6.74
N ASN A 17 3.45 7.87 7.65
CA ASN A 17 4.28 9.08 7.75
C ASN A 17 5.48 8.93 8.69
N TYR A 18 5.72 7.75 9.26
CA TYR A 18 6.91 7.52 10.06
C TYR A 18 8.17 7.68 9.18
N PRO A 19 9.26 8.33 9.65
CA PRO A 19 10.39 8.69 8.80
C PRO A 19 10.98 7.54 7.97
N GLU A 20 11.03 6.33 8.52
CA GLU A 20 11.51 5.13 7.82
C GLU A 20 10.50 4.58 6.81
N HIS A 21 9.21 4.80 7.04
CA HIS A 21 8.09 4.22 6.29
C HIS A 21 7.56 5.11 5.17
N GLY A 22 7.67 6.43 5.32
CA GLY A 22 7.13 7.40 4.35
C GLY A 22 7.68 7.23 2.96
N THR A 23 8.93 6.81 2.83
CA THR A 23 9.53 6.48 1.53
C THR A 23 9.07 5.10 1.05
N ILE A 24 9.12 4.09 1.93
CA ILE A 24 8.79 2.69 1.61
C ILE A 24 7.36 2.55 1.08
N TYR A 25 6.38 3.12 1.78
CA TYR A 25 4.95 2.96 1.44
C TYR A 25 4.39 4.12 0.61
N SER A 26 5.25 4.93 -0.02
CA SER A 26 4.80 6.04 -0.87
C SER A 26 4.13 5.57 -2.17
N ASN A 27 4.61 4.45 -2.73
CA ASN A 27 4.07 3.82 -3.92
C ASN A 27 4.58 2.37 -4.02
N ARG A 28 3.95 1.58 -4.89
CA ARG A 28 4.31 0.18 -5.15
C ARG A 28 5.80 -0.02 -5.44
N GLY A 29 6.38 0.80 -6.32
CA GLY A 29 7.78 0.66 -6.72
C GLY A 29 8.74 0.91 -5.56
N SER A 30 8.42 1.85 -4.67
CA SER A 30 9.25 2.13 -3.48
C SER A 30 9.22 0.97 -2.49
N LEU A 31 8.06 0.33 -2.31
CA LEU A 31 7.93 -0.86 -1.47
C LEU A 31 8.72 -2.03 -2.05
N GLN A 32 8.64 -2.26 -3.36
CA GLN A 32 9.40 -3.33 -4.00
C GLN A 32 10.91 -3.07 -3.98
N LEU A 33 11.36 -1.82 -4.19
CA LEU A 33 12.76 -1.43 -4.03
C LEU A 33 13.27 -1.77 -2.62
N TYR A 34 12.51 -1.41 -1.59
CA TYR A 34 12.84 -1.75 -0.20
C TYR A 34 12.97 -3.28 -0.01
N ILE A 35 12.00 -4.05 -0.50
CA ILE A 35 11.99 -5.51 -0.39
C ILE A 35 13.20 -6.15 -1.09
N LEU A 36 13.56 -5.68 -2.28
CA LEU A 36 14.67 -6.26 -3.04
C LEU A 36 16.02 -5.94 -2.38
N LYS A 37 16.17 -4.74 -1.82
CA LYS A 37 17.35 -4.38 -1.01
C LYS A 37 17.44 -5.21 0.27
N ASP A 38 16.32 -5.47 0.94
CA ASP A 38 16.26 -6.33 2.12
C ASP A 38 16.62 -7.79 1.79
N LEU A 39 16.07 -8.35 0.70
CA LEU A 39 16.41 -9.68 0.21
C LEU A 39 17.92 -9.80 -0.13
N ALA A 40 18.47 -8.81 -0.83
CA ALA A 40 19.89 -8.76 -1.18
C ALA A 40 20.81 -8.76 0.05
N LYS A 41 20.40 -8.09 1.14
CA LYS A 41 21.14 -8.07 2.40
C LYS A 41 21.01 -9.39 3.17
N LYS A 42 19.81 -9.96 3.24
CA LYS A 42 19.54 -11.21 3.96
C LYS A 42 20.23 -12.42 3.33
N LYS A 43 20.35 -12.43 2.00
CA LYS A 43 20.95 -13.55 1.24
C LYS A 43 20.34 -14.90 1.65
N ASP A 44 19.03 -14.93 1.88
CA ASP A 44 18.30 -16.11 2.32
C ASP A 44 17.50 -16.70 1.17
N PHE A 45 17.85 -17.93 0.77
CA PHE A 45 17.20 -18.62 -0.34
C PHE A 45 15.69 -18.82 -0.13
N LYS A 46 15.25 -19.09 1.11
CA LYS A 46 13.83 -19.32 1.40
C LYS A 46 13.03 -18.03 1.21
N ALA A 47 13.56 -16.89 1.64
CA ALA A 47 12.97 -15.58 1.41
C ALA A 47 12.87 -15.28 -0.10
N TYR A 48 13.91 -15.57 -0.87
CA TYR A 48 13.88 -15.46 -2.33
C TYR A 48 12.78 -16.32 -2.96
N ILE A 49 12.72 -17.61 -2.62
CA ILE A 49 11.67 -18.52 -3.13
C ILE A 49 10.28 -18.04 -2.73
N SER A 50 10.10 -17.58 -1.49
CA SER A 50 8.82 -17.06 -1.03
C SER A 50 8.39 -15.83 -1.83
N TYR A 51 9.30 -14.90 -2.08
CA TYR A 51 9.02 -13.71 -2.88
C TYR A 51 8.76 -14.04 -4.36
N ILE A 52 9.56 -14.92 -4.98
CA ILE A 52 9.41 -15.27 -6.40
C ILE A 52 8.13 -16.08 -6.65
N SER A 53 7.84 -17.03 -5.76
CA SER A 53 6.69 -17.93 -5.91
C SER A 53 5.38 -17.26 -5.49
N SER A 54 5.39 -16.45 -4.43
CA SER A 54 4.20 -15.74 -3.92
C SER A 54 4.54 -14.30 -3.55
N PRO A 55 4.80 -13.42 -4.54
CA PRO A 55 5.27 -12.06 -4.27
C PRO A 55 4.27 -11.26 -3.43
N PHE A 56 2.96 -11.38 -3.70
CA PHE A 56 1.95 -10.67 -2.91
C PHE A 56 1.80 -11.23 -1.50
N GLY A 57 1.96 -12.54 -1.31
CA GLY A 57 1.99 -13.13 0.03
C GLY A 57 3.21 -12.66 0.83
N TYR A 58 4.38 -12.61 0.17
CA TYR A 58 5.60 -12.09 0.78
C TYR A 58 5.48 -10.60 1.12
N ILE A 59 5.02 -9.77 0.18
CA ILE A 59 4.77 -8.34 0.42
C ILE A 59 3.80 -8.16 1.59
N ASN A 60 2.71 -8.93 1.61
CA ASN A 60 1.74 -8.90 2.69
C ASN A 60 2.39 -9.21 4.06
N SER A 61 3.26 -10.21 4.11
CA SER A 61 4.01 -10.54 5.33
C SER A 61 4.99 -9.45 5.76
N ILE A 62 5.63 -8.76 4.82
CA ILE A 62 6.54 -7.64 5.11
C ILE A 62 5.76 -6.46 5.70
N ILE A 63 4.62 -6.09 5.10
CA ILE A 63 3.75 -5.03 5.63
C ILE A 63 3.29 -5.38 7.05
N HIS A 64 2.83 -6.62 7.26
CA HIS A 64 2.39 -7.09 8.57
C HIS A 64 3.50 -6.97 9.64
N ASN A 65 4.69 -7.52 9.34
CA ASN A 65 5.81 -7.50 10.28
C ASN A 65 6.24 -6.07 10.62
N ASN A 66 6.28 -5.18 9.63
CA ASN A 66 6.64 -3.78 9.85
C ASN A 66 5.59 -3.06 10.71
N ILE A 67 4.29 -3.34 10.54
CA ILE A 67 3.23 -2.78 11.40
C ILE A 67 3.38 -3.29 12.84
N LEU A 68 3.65 -4.59 13.03
CA LEU A 68 3.85 -5.18 14.35
C LEU A 68 5.09 -4.61 15.05
N GLU A 69 6.21 -4.46 14.33
CA GLU A 69 7.42 -3.86 14.87
C GLU A 69 7.17 -2.40 15.24
N TYR A 70 6.48 -1.66 14.37
CA TYR A 70 6.14 -0.26 14.63
C TYR A 70 5.23 -0.09 15.85
N SER A 71 4.20 -0.92 15.99
CA SER A 71 3.21 -0.80 17.07
C SER A 71 3.81 -1.06 18.46
N GLN A 72 4.95 -1.76 18.53
CA GLN A 72 5.68 -2.00 19.77
C GLN A 72 6.53 -0.79 20.22
N LYS A 73 6.71 0.22 19.38
CA LYS A 73 7.50 1.42 19.73
C LYS A 73 6.71 2.30 20.71
N GLU A 74 7.31 2.67 21.84
CA GLU A 74 6.66 3.54 22.85
C GLU A 74 6.21 4.88 22.25
N THR A 75 6.95 5.40 21.26
CA THR A 75 6.60 6.61 20.52
C THR A 75 5.24 6.55 19.86
N VAL A 76 4.75 5.36 19.49
CA VAL A 76 3.41 5.19 18.90
C VAL A 76 2.34 5.51 19.92
N VAL A 77 2.41 4.91 21.11
CA VAL A 77 1.46 5.17 22.20
C VAL A 77 1.48 6.66 22.58
N THR A 78 2.67 7.25 22.69
CA THR A 78 2.82 8.69 22.98
C THR A 78 2.21 9.56 21.89
N ASN A 79 2.44 9.26 20.62
CA ASN A 79 1.88 10.03 19.51
C ASN A 79 0.35 9.91 19.45
N ILE A 80 -0.21 8.73 19.69
CA ILE A 80 -1.67 8.55 19.78
C ILE A 80 -2.24 9.40 20.92
N LEU A 81 -1.62 9.35 22.10
CA LEU A 81 -2.04 10.14 23.27
C LEU A 81 -2.00 11.65 22.99
N ILE A 82 -0.93 12.15 22.36
CA ILE A 82 -0.82 13.56 21.96
C ILE A 82 -1.96 13.96 21.02
N ASN A 83 -2.24 13.14 20.00
CA ASN A 83 -3.32 13.41 19.04
C ASN A 83 -4.71 13.38 19.71
N ILE A 84 -4.96 12.42 20.60
CA ILE A 84 -6.20 12.35 21.38
C ILE A 84 -6.37 13.62 22.23
N ASN A 85 -5.32 14.01 22.97
CA ASN A 85 -5.34 15.22 23.79
C ASN A 85 -5.58 16.49 22.96
N GLN A 86 -4.99 16.57 21.77
CA GLN A 86 -5.21 17.69 20.86
C GLN A 86 -6.64 17.74 20.32
N CYS A 87 -7.22 16.58 19.97
CA CYS A 87 -8.63 16.48 19.58
C CYS A 87 -9.57 16.93 20.71
N ILE A 88 -9.29 16.51 21.95
CA ILE A 88 -10.06 16.92 23.13
C ILE A 88 -9.97 18.43 23.33
N HIS A 89 -8.78 19.00 23.25
CA HIS A 89 -8.58 20.45 23.36
C HIS A 89 -9.34 21.22 22.27
N ASN A 90 -9.27 20.75 21.02
CA ASN A 90 -9.99 21.39 19.91
C ASN A 90 -11.51 21.33 20.10
N LEU A 91 -12.05 20.18 20.53
CA LEU A 91 -13.47 20.05 20.88
C LEU A 91 -13.87 21.01 22.00
N LYS A 92 -13.03 21.14 23.03
CA LYS A 92 -13.24 22.10 24.12
C LYS A 92 -13.35 23.52 23.60
N THR A 93 -12.41 23.95 22.76
CA THR A 93 -12.43 25.29 22.15
C THR A 93 -13.70 25.50 21.33
N GLN A 94 -14.08 24.54 20.48
CA GLN A 94 -15.30 24.63 19.67
C GLN A 94 -16.59 24.75 20.51
N CYS A 95 -16.69 24.01 21.63
CA CYS A 95 -17.82 24.13 22.54
C CYS A 95 -17.89 25.50 23.22
N ILE A 96 -16.75 26.06 23.63
CA ILE A 96 -16.66 27.38 24.25
C ILE A 96 -17.05 28.47 23.23
N ASP A 97 -16.53 28.37 22.00
CA ASP A 97 -16.83 29.34 20.93
C ASP A 97 -18.32 29.32 20.56
N ALA A 98 -18.92 28.12 20.49
CA ALA A 98 -20.36 27.96 20.29
C ALA A 98 -21.17 28.63 21.41
N ALA A 99 -20.84 28.35 22.68
CA ALA A 99 -21.49 28.97 23.84
C ALA A 99 -21.37 30.51 23.85
N ASN A 100 -20.19 31.02 23.49
CA ASN A 100 -19.95 32.46 23.42
C ASN A 100 -20.72 33.13 22.27
N SER A 101 -20.80 32.51 21.09
CA SER A 101 -21.56 33.03 19.94
C SER A 101 -23.05 33.21 20.25
N VAL A 102 -23.59 32.36 21.11
CA VAL A 102 -24.98 32.39 21.57
C VAL A 102 -25.22 33.52 22.58
N SER A 103 -24.21 33.91 23.36
CA SER A 103 -24.29 34.95 24.39
C SER A 103 -24.39 36.39 23.87
N GLN A 104 -24.01 36.65 22.61
CA GLN A 104 -23.94 38.00 22.04
C GLN A 104 -25.28 38.53 21.45
N ASN A 105 -26.40 37.77 21.54
CA ASN A 105 -27.70 38.10 20.94
C ASN A 105 -28.86 38.02 21.97
N ILE A 106 -28.96 38.98 22.90
CA ILE A 106 -29.76 38.82 24.13
C ILE A 106 -30.61 40.08 24.42
N ASP A 107 -31.96 39.94 24.54
CA ASP A 107 -32.90 41.03 24.94
C ASP A 107 -34.20 40.63 25.73
N SER A 108 -34.55 39.35 26.00
CA SER A 108 -35.67 38.99 26.94
C SER A 108 -35.72 37.47 27.29
N TRP A 109 -36.64 36.99 28.16
CA TRP A 109 -36.91 35.63 28.74
C TRP A 109 -36.18 34.39 28.14
N ASP A 110 -35.95 34.33 26.83
CA ASP A 110 -34.98 33.45 26.17
C ASP A 110 -33.54 33.58 26.71
N GLU A 111 -33.18 34.73 27.29
CA GLU A 111 -31.96 34.99 28.06
C GLU A 111 -31.74 33.99 29.19
N TRP A 112 -32.79 33.60 29.90
CA TRP A 112 -32.70 32.66 31.00
C TRP A 112 -32.49 31.23 30.48
N LYS A 113 -33.16 30.87 29.37
CA LYS A 113 -32.90 29.62 28.63
C LYS A 113 -31.48 29.57 28.09
N GLN A 114 -30.96 30.68 27.55
CA GLN A 114 -29.61 30.75 27.02
C GLN A 114 -28.54 30.75 28.10
N HIS A 115 -28.80 31.37 29.26
CA HIS A 115 -27.90 31.27 30.40
C HIS A 115 -27.85 29.83 30.94
N PHE A 116 -28.98 29.10 30.91
CA PHE A 116 -29.08 27.68 31.23
C PHE A 116 -28.39 26.79 30.18
N ILE A 117 -28.47 27.12 28.88
CA ILE A 117 -27.74 26.44 27.78
C ILE A 117 -26.23 26.70 27.87
N ASN A 118 -25.80 27.91 28.25
CA ASN A 118 -24.38 28.22 28.45
C ASN A 118 -23.81 27.59 29.73
N LEU A 119 -24.59 27.57 30.81
CA LEU A 119 -24.26 26.79 32.01
C LEU A 119 -24.21 25.30 31.68
N SER A 120 -25.14 24.76 30.90
CA SER A 120 -25.12 23.35 30.51
C SER A 120 -24.00 23.02 29.53
N SER A 121 -23.59 23.93 28.65
CA SER A 121 -22.46 23.77 27.73
C SER A 121 -21.12 23.82 28.45
N ASN A 122 -20.94 24.77 29.38
CA ASN A 122 -19.74 24.83 30.23
C ASN A 122 -19.69 23.67 31.22
N LEU A 123 -20.83 23.31 31.83
CA LEU A 123 -20.92 22.15 32.70
C LEU A 123 -20.71 20.86 31.90
N PHE A 124 -21.21 20.76 30.67
CA PHE A 124 -20.95 19.64 29.76
C PHE A 124 -19.48 19.58 29.39
N ALA A 125 -18.82 20.70 29.07
CA ALA A 125 -17.39 20.74 28.81
C ALA A 125 -16.56 20.34 30.05
N GLN A 126 -16.94 20.80 31.24
CA GLN A 126 -16.31 20.41 32.52
C GLN A 126 -16.58 18.95 32.88
N MET A 127 -17.79 18.43 32.60
CA MET A 127 -18.15 17.02 32.78
C MET A 127 -17.42 16.14 31.77
N LEU A 128 -17.24 16.60 30.53
CA LEU A 128 -16.40 15.96 29.52
C LEU A 128 -14.96 15.91 30.04
N GLU A 129 -14.44 17.02 30.57
CA GLU A 129 -13.09 17.15 31.12
C GLU A 129 -12.88 16.25 32.34
N ALA A 130 -13.85 16.15 33.24
CA ALA A 130 -13.81 15.23 34.38
C ALA A 130 -13.90 13.76 33.94
N SER A 131 -14.74 13.45 32.94
CA SER A 131 -14.90 12.09 32.41
C SER A 131 -13.70 11.65 31.57
N ILE A 132 -13.06 12.57 30.85
CA ILE A 132 -11.89 12.34 29.99
C ILE A 132 -10.59 12.35 30.81
N GLY A 133 -10.48 13.23 31.82
CA GLY A 133 -9.30 13.36 32.67
C GLY A 133 -9.15 12.22 33.69
N THR A 134 -10.23 11.50 33.99
CA THR A 134 -10.21 10.29 34.82
C THR A 134 -10.09 8.99 34.01
N PHE A 135 -10.19 9.08 32.68
CA PHE A 135 -10.11 7.92 31.80
C PHE A 135 -8.66 7.53 31.55
N ASP A 136 -8.33 6.25 31.76
CA ASP A 136 -7.00 5.71 31.48
C ASP A 136 -6.85 5.46 29.97
N TRP A 137 -6.53 6.53 29.24
CA TRP A 137 -6.29 6.49 27.80
C TRP A 137 -5.18 5.51 27.43
N ARG A 138 -4.21 5.27 28.31
CA ARG A 138 -3.08 4.39 28.02
C ARG A 138 -3.48 2.93 28.11
N ALA A 139 -4.26 2.56 29.13
CA ALA A 139 -4.88 1.24 29.22
C ALA A 139 -5.81 0.99 28.03
N TRP A 140 -6.68 1.95 27.71
CA TRP A 140 -7.59 1.83 26.57
C TRP A 140 -6.87 1.70 25.22
N ILE A 141 -5.81 2.47 24.97
CA ILE A 141 -4.99 2.32 23.76
C ILE A 141 -4.41 0.90 23.68
N SER A 142 -3.94 0.36 24.81
CA SER A 142 -3.39 -1.01 24.86
C SER A 142 -4.45 -2.07 24.53
N GLU A 143 -5.71 -1.84 24.92
CA GLU A 143 -6.84 -2.70 24.56
C GLU A 143 -7.28 -2.57 23.10
N VAL A 144 -7.07 -1.41 22.47
CA VAL A 144 -7.48 -1.15 21.08
C VAL A 144 -6.41 -1.52 20.05
N LEU A 145 -5.13 -1.47 20.43
CA LEU A 145 -4.00 -1.91 19.62
C LEU A 145 -3.93 -3.44 19.54
N THR A 146 -4.96 -4.03 18.93
CA THR A 146 -5.12 -5.47 18.76
C THR A 146 -4.61 -5.94 17.41
N LEU A 147 -4.44 -7.27 17.29
CA LEU A 147 -4.16 -7.93 16.01
C LEU A 147 -5.20 -7.59 14.93
N ASP A 148 -6.48 -7.48 15.32
CA ASP A 148 -7.55 -7.11 14.38
C ASP A 148 -7.35 -5.71 13.80
N LEU A 149 -6.95 -4.74 14.63
CA LEU A 149 -6.63 -3.39 14.15
C LEU A 149 -5.45 -3.45 13.18
N PHE A 150 -4.39 -4.19 13.51
CA PHE A 150 -3.21 -4.29 12.65
C PHE A 150 -3.51 -4.96 11.31
N ASN A 151 -4.37 -5.98 11.29
CA ASN A 151 -4.82 -6.62 10.06
C ASN A 151 -5.60 -5.62 9.17
N GLU A 152 -6.45 -4.78 9.76
CA GLU A 152 -7.19 -3.75 9.03
C GLU A 152 -6.28 -2.65 8.46
N ILE A 153 -5.25 -2.23 9.22
CA ILE A 153 -4.18 -1.34 8.74
C ILE A 153 -3.45 -1.95 7.55
N GLN A 154 -3.06 -3.20 7.68
CA GLN A 154 -2.35 -3.94 6.65
C GLN A 154 -3.17 -4.05 5.37
N GLU A 155 -4.45 -4.42 5.47
CA GLU A 155 -5.34 -4.51 4.31
C GLU A 155 -5.49 -3.17 3.59
N ASN A 156 -5.69 -2.07 4.34
CA ASN A 156 -5.79 -0.73 3.76
C ASN A 156 -4.50 -0.30 3.03
N ILE A 157 -3.33 -0.60 3.60
CA ILE A 157 -2.04 -0.31 2.97
C ILE A 157 -1.82 -1.20 1.74
N LEU A 158 -2.18 -2.48 1.82
CA LEU A 158 -2.03 -3.40 0.69
C LEU A 158 -2.91 -2.97 -0.48
N ILE A 159 -4.17 -2.59 -0.22
CA ILE A 159 -5.10 -2.12 -1.24
C ILE A 159 -4.58 -0.83 -1.89
N SER A 160 -4.05 0.11 -1.10
CA SER A 160 -3.55 1.38 -1.64
C SER A 160 -2.27 1.24 -2.48
N LEU A 161 -1.48 0.19 -2.27
CA LEU A 161 -0.22 -0.04 -2.98
C LEU A 161 -0.32 -1.10 -4.09
N ILE A 162 -1.21 -2.08 -3.95
CA ILE A 162 -1.24 -3.31 -4.74
C ILE A 162 -2.67 -3.64 -5.17
N GLU A 163 -3.14 -2.90 -6.16
CA GLU A 163 -4.40 -3.20 -6.84
C GLU A 163 -4.24 -4.33 -7.85
N CYS A 164 -3.22 -4.25 -8.73
CA CYS A 164 -2.94 -5.33 -9.68
C CYS A 164 -2.05 -6.41 -9.05
N LYS A 165 -2.57 -7.65 -9.05
CA LYS A 165 -1.90 -8.85 -8.53
C LYS A 165 -1.54 -9.86 -9.63
N SER A 166 -1.44 -9.41 -10.88
CA SER A 166 -1.01 -10.25 -12.00
C SER A 166 0.52 -10.39 -12.04
N LEU A 167 1.01 -11.58 -12.41
CA LEU A 167 2.43 -11.91 -12.55
C LEU A 167 2.80 -12.22 -14.00
N CYS A 168 4.00 -11.84 -14.43
CA CYS A 168 4.49 -12.17 -15.78
C CYS A 168 4.39 -13.69 -16.04
N PRO A 169 3.91 -14.12 -17.22
CA PRO A 169 3.77 -15.56 -17.52
C PRO A 169 5.10 -16.32 -17.52
N PHE A 170 6.20 -15.62 -17.79
CA PHE A 170 7.53 -16.22 -17.88
C PHE A 170 8.32 -16.05 -16.58
N CYS A 171 8.67 -14.81 -16.24
CA CYS A 171 9.54 -14.55 -15.11
C CYS A 171 8.80 -14.37 -13.79
N ARG A 172 7.46 -14.39 -13.77
CA ARG A 172 6.61 -14.13 -12.58
C ARG A 172 6.85 -12.78 -11.88
N GLU A 173 7.51 -11.82 -12.54
CA GLU A 173 7.67 -10.48 -11.98
C GLU A 173 6.29 -9.80 -11.86
N PRO A 174 5.96 -9.13 -10.75
CA PRO A 174 4.68 -8.47 -10.58
C PRO A 174 4.43 -7.36 -11.62
N CYS A 175 3.17 -7.17 -12.01
CA CYS A 175 2.75 -6.00 -12.79
C CYS A 175 3.14 -4.71 -12.05
N GLN A 176 3.53 -3.66 -12.78
CA GLN A 176 3.92 -2.35 -12.24
C GLN A 176 2.79 -1.32 -12.29
N LEU A 177 1.68 -1.62 -12.96
CA LEU A 177 0.54 -0.73 -13.06
C LEU A 177 -0.45 -0.97 -11.91
N SER A 178 -1.06 0.12 -11.46
CA SER A 178 -2.14 0.15 -10.48
C SER A 178 -3.43 0.60 -11.16
N ALA A 179 -4.56 0.05 -10.70
CA ALA A 179 -5.93 0.42 -11.07
C ALA A 179 -6.39 0.13 -12.51
N GLY A 180 -7.70 -0.14 -12.63
CA GLY A 180 -8.44 -0.22 -13.90
C GLY A 180 -8.12 -1.42 -14.79
N GLU A 181 -8.85 -1.53 -15.90
CA GLU A 181 -8.48 -2.42 -17.00
C GLU A 181 -7.22 -1.88 -17.67
N HIS A 182 -6.17 -2.70 -17.68
CA HIS A 182 -4.87 -2.32 -18.24
C HIS A 182 -4.17 -3.52 -18.87
N GLU A 183 -3.33 -3.24 -19.86
CA GLU A 183 -2.35 -4.20 -20.36
C GLU A 183 -1.23 -4.35 -19.32
N HIS A 184 -0.98 -5.57 -18.87
CA HIS A 184 0.00 -5.83 -17.82
C HIS A 184 1.43 -5.55 -18.28
N TYR A 185 2.25 -4.97 -17.40
CA TYR A 185 3.60 -4.52 -17.72
C TYR A 185 4.53 -4.70 -16.52
N CYS A 186 5.74 -5.25 -16.72
CA CYS A 186 6.72 -5.52 -15.66
C CYS A 186 7.79 -4.44 -15.50
N GLY A 187 7.68 -3.29 -16.17
CA GLY A 187 8.74 -2.29 -16.09
C GLY A 187 9.98 -2.73 -16.87
N THR A 188 11.14 -2.52 -16.27
CA THR A 188 12.46 -2.86 -16.80
C THR A 188 13.18 -3.93 -15.99
N PHE A 189 12.60 -4.41 -14.88
CA PHE A 189 13.29 -5.32 -13.96
C PHE A 189 12.81 -6.75 -14.11
N HIS A 190 13.02 -7.29 -15.31
CA HIS A 190 12.80 -8.72 -15.55
C HIS A 190 13.86 -9.55 -14.85
N ARG A 191 13.55 -10.84 -14.66
CA ARG A 191 14.45 -11.79 -14.01
C ARG A 191 14.61 -13.04 -14.87
N PRO A 192 15.76 -13.74 -14.79
CA PRO A 192 15.94 -15.01 -15.47
C PRO A 192 14.77 -15.95 -15.21
N GLN A 193 14.23 -16.53 -16.28
CA GLN A 193 13.03 -17.37 -16.20
C GLN A 193 13.25 -18.60 -15.32
N GLY A 194 14.50 -19.06 -15.25
CA GLY A 194 14.97 -20.10 -14.36
C GLY A 194 14.64 -19.92 -12.90
N LEU A 195 14.63 -18.68 -12.41
CA LEU A 195 14.21 -18.36 -11.04
C LEU A 195 12.75 -18.72 -10.79
N SER A 196 11.93 -18.80 -11.85
CA SER A 196 10.52 -19.22 -11.81
C SER A 196 10.31 -20.68 -12.18
N GLY A 197 11.39 -21.47 -12.32
CA GLY A 197 11.35 -22.90 -12.60
C GLY A 197 11.40 -23.27 -14.08
N TRP A 198 11.63 -22.31 -14.98
CA TRP A 198 11.80 -22.61 -16.40
C TRP A 198 13.12 -23.31 -16.67
N ARG A 199 13.06 -24.37 -17.49
CA ARG A 199 14.23 -25.17 -17.91
C ARG A 199 14.09 -25.62 -19.35
N TYR A 200 15.21 -25.83 -20.01
CA TYR A 200 15.25 -26.46 -21.33
C TYR A 200 14.82 -27.93 -21.23
N LEU A 201 13.91 -28.37 -22.11
CA LEU A 201 13.37 -29.74 -22.01
C LEU A 201 14.41 -30.84 -22.26
N GLN A 202 15.31 -30.63 -23.22
CA GLN A 202 16.30 -31.63 -23.63
C GLN A 202 17.45 -31.71 -22.62
N SER A 203 18.13 -30.59 -22.37
CA SER A 203 19.30 -30.53 -21.48
C SER A 203 18.91 -30.50 -20.01
N ARG A 204 17.64 -30.20 -19.70
CA ARG A 204 17.13 -29.89 -18.35
C ARG A 204 17.80 -28.70 -17.66
N LYS A 205 18.71 -27.98 -18.32
CA LYS A 205 19.37 -26.78 -17.77
C LYS A 205 18.37 -25.67 -17.47
N ILE A 206 18.64 -24.91 -16.42
CA ILE A 206 17.88 -23.72 -16.05
C ILE A 206 17.96 -22.68 -17.19
N VAL A 207 16.83 -22.03 -17.51
CA VAL A 207 16.82 -20.90 -18.47
C VAL A 207 17.40 -19.67 -17.79
N VAL A 208 18.53 -19.18 -18.29
CA VAL A 208 19.24 -18.03 -17.72
C VAL A 208 18.79 -16.71 -18.34
N GLU A 209 18.10 -16.79 -19.48
CA GLU A 209 17.59 -15.68 -20.26
C GLU A 209 16.36 -15.07 -19.59
N GLU A 210 16.32 -13.74 -19.59
CA GLU A 210 15.11 -12.98 -19.28
C GLU A 210 14.06 -13.13 -20.38
N CYS A 211 12.80 -12.82 -20.06
CA CYS A 211 11.72 -12.96 -21.04
C CYS A 211 11.81 -11.93 -22.18
N THR A 212 12.39 -10.75 -21.95
CA THR A 212 12.62 -9.73 -22.98
C THR A 212 13.59 -10.21 -24.06
N THR A 213 14.65 -10.92 -23.66
CA THR A 213 15.58 -11.59 -24.56
C THR A 213 14.89 -12.75 -25.28
N SER A 214 14.10 -13.56 -24.56
CA SER A 214 13.46 -14.73 -25.16
C SER A 214 12.47 -14.38 -26.27
N ILE A 215 11.70 -13.29 -26.15
CA ILE A 215 10.77 -12.85 -27.21
C ILE A 215 11.45 -12.28 -28.45
N ARG A 216 12.75 -11.95 -28.38
CA ARG A 216 13.55 -11.49 -29.53
C ARG A 216 14.24 -12.62 -30.27
N CYS A 217 14.32 -13.81 -29.66
CA CYS A 217 15.00 -14.95 -30.23
C CYS A 217 14.01 -15.93 -30.86
N ASP A 218 14.48 -16.73 -31.82
CA ASP A 218 13.73 -17.85 -32.43
C ASP A 218 13.61 -19.07 -31.47
N MET A 219 13.46 -18.80 -30.18
CA MET A 219 13.26 -19.81 -29.16
C MET A 219 11.78 -20.19 -29.03
N ARG A 220 11.54 -21.41 -28.56
CA ARG A 220 10.20 -21.93 -28.30
C ARG A 220 10.02 -22.26 -26.83
N PHE A 221 8.81 -22.04 -26.32
CA PHE A 221 8.39 -22.49 -25.00
C PHE A 221 7.20 -23.43 -25.12
N ARG A 222 7.07 -24.31 -24.12
CA ARG A 222 5.94 -25.22 -24.03
C ARG A 222 4.89 -24.64 -23.09
N TYR A 223 3.65 -24.57 -23.56
CA TYR A 223 2.49 -24.32 -22.72
C TYR A 223 1.52 -25.50 -22.85
N LYS A 224 1.22 -26.16 -21.72
CA LYS A 224 0.54 -27.46 -21.71
C LYS A 224 1.27 -28.47 -22.62
N GLU A 225 0.62 -28.93 -23.69
CA GLU A 225 1.15 -29.94 -24.62
C GLU A 225 1.71 -29.33 -25.92
N GLU A 226 1.57 -28.01 -26.11
CA GLU A 226 1.92 -27.33 -27.36
C GLU A 226 3.16 -26.45 -27.21
N PHE A 227 3.87 -26.25 -28.32
CA PHE A 227 5.06 -25.41 -28.40
C PHE A 227 4.79 -24.16 -29.22
N TYR A 228 5.03 -23.01 -28.62
CA TYR A 228 4.87 -21.69 -29.23
C TYR A 228 6.23 -21.00 -29.35
N ASN A 229 6.40 -20.16 -30.37
CA ASN A 229 7.54 -19.25 -30.38
C ASN A 229 7.34 -18.20 -29.29
N TYR A 230 8.42 -17.78 -28.64
CA TYR A 230 8.34 -16.69 -27.67
C TYR A 230 7.83 -15.40 -28.31
N SER A 231 8.16 -15.11 -29.57
CA SER A 231 7.63 -13.95 -30.32
C SER A 231 6.10 -13.97 -30.44
N ASP A 232 5.50 -15.16 -30.46
CA ASP A 232 4.06 -15.36 -30.69
C ASP A 232 3.30 -15.61 -29.37
N TYR A 233 3.90 -15.34 -28.21
CA TYR A 233 3.35 -15.70 -26.90
C TYR A 233 1.92 -15.22 -26.67
N ARG A 234 1.55 -14.06 -27.24
CA ARG A 234 0.21 -13.47 -27.11
C ARG A 234 -0.89 -14.33 -27.74
N THR A 235 -0.54 -15.24 -28.64
CA THR A 235 -1.51 -16.14 -29.29
C THR A 235 -1.94 -17.32 -28.41
N VAL A 236 -1.23 -17.57 -27.30
CA VAL A 236 -1.44 -18.77 -26.47
C VAL A 236 -2.80 -18.77 -25.79
N ASN A 237 -3.20 -17.65 -25.18
CA ASN A 237 -4.52 -17.43 -24.57
C ASN A 237 -4.66 -15.98 -24.10
N GLU A 238 -5.83 -15.63 -23.54
CA GLU A 238 -6.13 -14.30 -23.00
C GLU A 238 -5.13 -13.83 -21.94
N TYR A 239 -4.69 -14.71 -21.04
CA TYR A 239 -3.71 -14.36 -20.01
C TYR A 239 -2.39 -13.94 -20.65
N PHE A 240 -1.81 -14.73 -21.56
CA PHE A 240 -0.58 -14.30 -22.25
C PHE A 240 -0.79 -13.04 -23.10
N ASN A 241 -1.93 -12.93 -23.79
CA ASN A 241 -2.26 -11.76 -24.60
C ASN A 241 -2.34 -10.46 -23.80
N SER A 242 -2.76 -10.54 -22.53
CA SER A 242 -2.89 -9.39 -21.63
C SER A 242 -1.54 -8.78 -21.20
N TRP A 243 -0.41 -9.43 -21.46
CA TRP A 243 0.92 -8.94 -21.08
C TRP A 243 1.62 -8.22 -22.22
N ARG A 244 2.18 -7.04 -21.90
CA ARG A 244 3.16 -6.34 -22.72
C ARG A 244 4.57 -6.60 -22.22
N ILE A 245 5.24 -7.53 -22.90
CA ILE A 245 6.68 -7.76 -22.70
C ILE A 245 7.40 -7.00 -23.81
N LEU A 246 8.23 -6.04 -23.42
CA LEU A 246 9.00 -5.24 -24.37
C LEU A 246 10.29 -5.99 -24.68
N GLY A 247 10.54 -6.25 -25.97
CA GLY A 247 11.83 -6.75 -26.44
C GLY A 247 12.79 -5.59 -26.68
N ASP A 248 12.80 -4.58 -25.82
CA ASP A 248 13.78 -3.50 -25.93
C ASP A 248 15.13 -3.94 -25.33
N ASP A 249 16.17 -3.13 -25.53
CA ASP A 249 17.47 -3.29 -24.87
C ASP A 249 17.35 -2.91 -23.38
N SER A 250 16.39 -3.53 -22.68
CA SER A 250 16.29 -3.46 -21.24
C SER A 250 17.65 -3.81 -20.66
N ILE A 251 18.10 -3.01 -19.71
CA ILE A 251 19.34 -3.30 -18.98
C ILE A 251 19.13 -4.65 -18.31
N ASP A 252 20.01 -5.61 -18.58
CA ASP A 252 19.97 -6.91 -17.91
C ASP A 252 20.07 -6.71 -16.40
N SER A 253 19.26 -7.46 -15.64
CA SER A 253 19.30 -7.39 -14.18
C SER A 253 20.51 -8.16 -13.65
N LYS A 254 21.61 -7.45 -13.39
CA LYS A 254 22.79 -8.03 -12.73
C LYS A 254 22.43 -8.60 -11.37
N TYR A 255 21.50 -7.95 -10.66
CA TYR A 255 20.98 -8.46 -9.39
C TYR A 255 20.35 -9.85 -9.54
N TRP A 256 19.40 -10.04 -10.45
CA TRP A 256 18.73 -11.33 -10.58
C TRP A 256 19.63 -12.41 -11.17
N GLN A 257 20.58 -12.03 -12.02
CA GLN A 257 21.67 -12.91 -12.47
C GLN A 257 22.53 -13.39 -11.29
N TRP A 258 22.92 -12.47 -10.40
CA TRP A 258 23.64 -12.79 -9.18
C TRP A 258 22.84 -13.69 -8.23
N VAL A 259 21.53 -13.45 -8.06
CA VAL A 259 20.66 -14.32 -7.26
C VAL A 259 20.65 -15.74 -7.84
N LEU A 260 20.46 -15.87 -9.16
CA LEU A 260 20.44 -17.17 -9.81
C LEU A 260 21.78 -17.90 -9.70
N TYR A 261 22.89 -17.17 -9.86
CA TYR A 261 24.24 -17.72 -9.70
C TYR A 261 24.51 -18.17 -8.26
N THR A 262 24.25 -17.28 -7.30
CA THR A 262 24.55 -17.49 -5.88
C THR A 262 23.82 -18.69 -5.32
N PHE A 263 22.54 -18.85 -5.67
CA PHE A 263 21.69 -19.94 -5.20
C PHE A 263 21.46 -21.03 -6.27
N GLN A 264 22.36 -21.16 -7.25
CA GLN A 264 22.16 -22.07 -8.38
C GLN A 264 21.85 -23.49 -7.92
N LYS A 265 22.61 -24.01 -6.94
CA LYS A 265 22.45 -25.38 -6.45
C LYS A 265 21.10 -25.58 -5.75
N GLU A 266 20.69 -24.59 -4.98
CA GLU A 266 19.43 -24.57 -4.25
C GLU A 266 18.25 -24.49 -5.22
N PHE A 267 18.33 -23.68 -6.28
CA PHE A 267 17.33 -23.64 -7.35
C PHE A 267 17.25 -24.96 -8.13
N VAL A 268 18.41 -25.56 -8.46
CA VAL A 268 18.46 -26.86 -9.13
C VAL A 268 17.78 -27.93 -8.28
N ALA A 269 18.07 -27.96 -6.98
CA ALA A 269 17.44 -28.90 -6.05
C ALA A 269 15.94 -28.62 -5.88
N TYR A 270 15.54 -27.36 -5.69
CA TYR A 270 14.15 -26.97 -5.44
C TYR A 270 13.23 -27.28 -6.63
N TYR A 271 13.71 -27.12 -7.86
CA TYR A 271 12.95 -27.40 -9.09
C TYR A 271 13.19 -28.81 -9.67
N GLU A 272 13.92 -29.68 -8.95
CA GLU A 272 14.26 -31.04 -9.39
C GLU A 272 14.90 -31.09 -10.79
N ILE A 273 15.83 -30.16 -11.02
CA ILE A 273 16.56 -30.02 -12.27
C ILE A 273 17.79 -30.94 -12.24
N LEU A 274 18.09 -31.61 -13.35
CA LEU A 274 19.33 -32.41 -13.46
C LEU A 274 20.55 -31.49 -13.47
N GLU A 275 21.68 -32.03 -12.99
CA GLU A 275 23.00 -31.38 -12.93
C GLU A 275 23.16 -30.25 -13.96
N ASN A 276 23.24 -29.02 -13.46
CA ASN A 276 23.44 -27.86 -14.30
C ASN A 276 24.94 -27.59 -14.41
N GLU A 277 25.40 -27.23 -15.62
CA GLU A 277 26.75 -26.67 -15.76
C GLU A 277 26.83 -25.37 -14.94
N LYS A 278 28.02 -25.03 -14.42
CA LYS A 278 28.21 -23.75 -13.72
C LYS A 278 27.75 -22.62 -14.64
N ILE A 279 26.83 -21.80 -14.13
CA ILE A 279 26.45 -20.54 -14.77
C ILE A 279 27.70 -19.64 -14.82
N ASP A 280 27.75 -18.70 -15.78
CA ASP A 280 28.90 -17.84 -16.05
C ASP A 280 29.55 -17.28 -14.77
N ILE A 281 30.88 -17.43 -14.68
CA ILE A 281 31.70 -16.97 -13.54
C ILE A 281 31.67 -15.44 -13.44
N ALA A 282 31.41 -14.69 -14.52
CA ALA A 282 31.30 -13.23 -14.43
C ALA A 282 30.21 -12.77 -13.44
N TRP A 283 29.18 -13.58 -13.20
CA TRP A 283 28.09 -13.29 -12.25
C TRP A 283 28.50 -13.52 -10.78
N SER A 284 29.64 -14.19 -10.54
CA SER A 284 30.10 -14.56 -9.19
C SER A 284 30.82 -13.46 -8.43
N ASN A 285 31.28 -12.42 -9.11
CA ASN A 285 32.23 -11.44 -8.58
C ASN A 285 31.60 -10.08 -8.25
N LEU A 286 30.27 -9.98 -8.21
CA LEU A 286 29.59 -8.74 -7.89
C LEU A 286 29.60 -8.47 -6.38
N THR A 287 30.03 -7.27 -6.01
CA THR A 287 29.98 -6.76 -4.64
C THR A 287 28.55 -6.41 -4.24
N GLU A 288 28.29 -6.34 -2.93
CA GLU A 288 26.97 -5.93 -2.43
C GLU A 288 26.59 -4.52 -2.88
N GLU A 289 27.57 -3.61 -2.97
CA GLU A 289 27.36 -2.25 -3.48
C GLU A 289 26.93 -2.26 -4.96
N GLU A 290 27.59 -3.05 -5.82
CA GLU A 290 27.20 -3.19 -7.22
C GLU A 290 25.79 -3.75 -7.38
N ILE A 291 25.40 -4.69 -6.52
CA ILE A 291 24.06 -5.28 -6.51
C ILE A 291 23.00 -4.26 -6.11
N ILE A 292 23.24 -3.50 -5.03
CA ILE A 292 22.29 -2.48 -4.58
C ILE A 292 22.16 -1.37 -5.63
N ASN A 293 23.27 -0.92 -6.22
CA ASN A 293 23.27 0.08 -7.28
C ASN A 293 22.53 -0.39 -8.53
N ASP A 294 22.64 -1.68 -8.90
CA ASP A 294 21.89 -2.26 -10.01
C ASP A 294 20.37 -2.20 -9.75
N ILE A 295 19.92 -2.59 -8.55
CA ILE A 295 18.52 -2.49 -8.16
C ILE A 295 18.05 -1.02 -8.25
N GLU A 296 18.78 -0.10 -7.62
CA GLU A 296 18.40 1.32 -7.59
C GLU A 296 18.27 1.91 -8.99
N LYS A 297 19.21 1.64 -9.89
CA LYS A 297 19.19 2.11 -11.27
C LYS A 297 17.92 1.67 -12.03
N HIS A 298 17.47 0.43 -11.83
CA HIS A 298 16.25 -0.05 -12.47
C HIS A 298 15.01 0.66 -11.94
N TYR A 299 14.97 0.95 -10.64
CA TYR A 299 13.88 1.69 -10.03
C TYR A 299 13.90 3.18 -10.38
N GLU A 300 15.07 3.80 -10.52
CA GLU A 300 15.19 5.17 -11.04
C GLU A 300 14.57 5.28 -12.45
N ILE A 301 14.89 4.35 -13.35
CA ILE A 301 14.30 4.30 -14.70
C ILE A 301 12.78 4.09 -14.62
N LEU A 302 12.32 3.18 -13.75
CA LEU A 302 10.90 2.95 -13.52
C LEU A 302 10.21 4.22 -13.03
N PHE A 303 10.76 4.91 -12.03
CA PHE A 303 10.21 6.15 -11.49
C PHE A 303 10.20 7.28 -12.51
N LEU A 304 11.19 7.37 -13.40
CA LEU A 304 11.18 8.31 -14.53
C LEU A 304 10.05 8.01 -15.52
N LYS A 305 9.81 6.72 -15.85
CA LYS A 305 8.69 6.31 -16.71
C LYS A 305 7.34 6.61 -16.05
N ILE A 306 7.19 6.31 -14.75
CA ILE A 306 5.97 6.57 -13.99
C ILE A 306 5.72 8.07 -13.82
N SER A 307 6.74 8.88 -13.51
CA SER A 307 6.58 10.33 -13.29
C SER A 307 6.18 11.09 -14.56
N ASN A 308 6.66 10.65 -15.73
CA ASN A 308 6.20 11.19 -17.01
C ASN A 308 4.72 10.86 -17.27
N CYS A 309 4.24 9.69 -16.83
CA CYS A 309 2.84 9.31 -16.89
C CYS A 309 1.98 10.03 -15.82
N SER A 310 2.52 10.21 -14.62
CA SER A 310 1.86 10.88 -13.51
C SER A 310 1.73 12.38 -13.72
N ARG A 311 2.61 13.04 -14.50
CA ARG A 311 2.40 14.45 -14.91
C ARG A 311 1.12 14.63 -15.72
N ILE A 312 0.77 13.66 -16.56
CA ILE A 312 -0.48 13.66 -17.35
C ILE A 312 -1.68 13.36 -16.43
N ASN A 313 -1.56 12.37 -15.55
CA ASN A 313 -2.62 12.02 -14.61
C ASN A 313 -2.82 13.09 -13.51
N THR A 314 -1.78 13.74 -13.02
CA THR A 314 -1.86 14.81 -12.01
C THR A 314 -2.58 16.02 -12.60
N PHE A 315 -2.37 16.33 -13.88
CA PHE A 315 -3.15 17.37 -14.58
C PHE A 315 -4.65 17.03 -14.61
N ILE A 316 -5.01 15.77 -14.90
CA ILE A 316 -6.40 15.28 -14.93
C ILE A 316 -7.01 15.17 -13.52
N PHE A 317 -6.29 14.60 -12.55
CA PHE A 317 -6.72 14.47 -11.15
C PHE A 317 -6.82 15.82 -10.44
N THR A 318 -5.96 16.80 -10.75
CA THR A 318 -6.10 18.17 -10.22
C THR A 318 -7.35 18.85 -10.81
N LEU A 319 -7.71 18.53 -12.05
CA LEU A 319 -8.96 18.97 -12.67
C LEU A 319 -10.19 18.34 -11.98
N LEU A 320 -10.14 17.03 -11.70
CA LEU A 320 -11.23 16.27 -11.07
C LEU A 320 -11.40 16.57 -9.57
N ARG A 321 -10.31 16.65 -8.81
CA ARG A 321 -10.31 16.93 -7.37
C ARG A 321 -10.78 18.35 -7.04
N ARG A 322 -10.61 19.31 -7.97
CA ARG A 322 -11.20 20.65 -7.89
C ARG A 322 -12.72 20.64 -8.07
N LEU A 323 -13.29 19.65 -8.77
CA LEU A 323 -14.74 19.48 -8.93
C LEU A 323 -15.36 18.79 -7.70
N ASP A 324 -14.73 17.74 -7.17
CA ASP A 324 -15.28 16.97 -6.04
C ASP A 324 -15.18 17.68 -4.68
N LEU A 325 -14.08 18.39 -4.41
CA LEU A 325 -13.95 19.16 -3.16
C LEU A 325 -14.92 20.34 -3.10
N TYR A 326 -15.27 20.93 -4.25
CA TYR A 326 -16.26 22.00 -4.32
C TYR A 326 -17.66 21.48 -3.99
N ILE A 327 -18.01 20.28 -4.47
CA ILE A 327 -19.30 19.64 -4.21
C ILE A 327 -19.40 19.14 -2.75
N LEU A 328 -18.34 18.55 -2.19
CA LEU A 328 -18.36 18.06 -0.81
C LEU A 328 -18.46 19.20 0.21
N VAL A 329 -17.76 20.31 -0.02
CA VAL A 329 -17.84 21.51 0.84
C VAL A 329 -19.22 22.16 0.73
N ILE A 330 -19.85 22.15 -0.45
CA ILE A 330 -21.24 22.62 -0.58
C ILE A 330 -22.21 21.69 0.15
N TYR A 331 -22.06 20.38 0.04
CA TYR A 331 -22.95 19.41 0.71
C TYR A 331 -22.85 19.47 2.23
N VAL A 332 -21.64 19.58 2.78
CA VAL A 332 -21.45 19.70 4.24
C VAL A 332 -22.01 21.02 4.75
N ASN A 333 -21.79 22.14 4.04
CA ASN A 333 -22.33 23.44 4.44
C ASN A 333 -23.86 23.50 4.32
N VAL A 334 -24.45 22.89 3.28
CA VAL A 334 -25.91 22.81 3.10
C VAL A 334 -26.55 21.87 4.13
N PHE A 335 -25.92 20.74 4.47
CA PHE A 335 -26.42 19.83 5.50
C PHE A 335 -26.39 20.47 6.89
N VAL A 336 -25.30 21.17 7.23
CA VAL A 336 -25.19 21.94 8.49
C VAL A 336 -26.24 23.06 8.55
N LEU A 337 -26.53 23.74 7.44
CA LEU A 337 -27.59 24.75 7.36
C LEU A 337 -29.01 24.16 7.48
N ILE A 338 -29.27 22.98 6.92
CA ILE A 338 -30.59 22.32 7.00
C ILE A 338 -30.85 21.77 8.41
N VAL A 339 -29.83 21.21 9.06
CA VAL A 339 -29.94 20.72 10.45
C VAL A 339 -30.09 21.89 11.43
N ALA A 340 -29.41 23.02 11.19
CA ALA A 340 -29.51 24.21 12.04
C ALA A 340 -30.85 24.97 11.92
N THR A 341 -31.57 24.83 10.80
CA THR A 341 -32.82 25.58 10.53
C THR A 341 -34.10 24.78 10.77
N SER A 342 -34.02 23.46 10.97
CA SER A 342 -35.22 22.59 11.03
C SER A 342 -35.77 22.32 12.43
N GLY A 343 -35.05 22.63 13.52
CA GLY A 343 -35.63 22.71 14.87
C GLY A 343 -36.41 21.49 15.39
N GLU A 344 -36.19 20.28 14.83
CA GLU A 344 -36.89 19.05 15.25
C GLU A 344 -35.93 18.04 15.90
N ASP A 345 -36.39 17.48 17.01
CA ASP A 345 -35.68 16.55 17.89
C ASP A 345 -35.64 15.14 17.25
N PHE A 346 -34.52 14.78 16.62
CA PHE A 346 -34.36 13.48 15.97
C PHE A 346 -34.03 12.38 17.00
N SER A 347 -35.07 11.73 17.52
CA SER A 347 -34.90 10.49 18.29
C SER A 347 -34.34 9.37 17.39
N ASN A 348 -33.38 8.62 17.95
CA ASN A 348 -32.49 7.65 17.30
C ASN A 348 -33.16 6.47 16.56
N GLN A 349 -34.50 6.36 16.61
CA GLN A 349 -35.23 5.22 16.06
C GLN A 349 -35.74 5.45 14.62
N GLN A 350 -35.95 6.70 14.19
CA GLN A 350 -36.41 7.00 12.82
C GLN A 350 -35.27 7.03 11.77
N LEU A 351 -34.03 7.30 12.20
CA LEU A 351 -32.85 7.32 11.32
C LEU A 351 -32.51 5.96 10.71
N ARG A 352 -32.78 4.85 11.42
CA ARG A 352 -32.53 3.48 10.91
C ARG A 352 -33.46 3.09 9.76
N HIS A 353 -34.65 3.67 9.67
CA HIS A 353 -35.65 3.24 8.69
C HIS A 353 -35.54 3.97 7.33
N ARG A 354 -34.81 5.10 7.26
CA ARG A 354 -34.66 5.89 6.02
C ARG A 354 -33.33 5.70 5.29
N LEU A 355 -32.31 5.11 5.92
CA LEU A 355 -31.01 4.83 5.27
C LEU A 355 -30.97 3.49 4.50
N LEU A 356 -31.98 2.62 4.64
CA LEU A 356 -32.04 1.32 3.94
C LEU A 356 -32.88 1.32 2.66
N TYR A 357 -33.53 2.43 2.30
CA TYR A 357 -34.26 2.57 1.04
C TYR A 357 -34.16 4.00 0.51
N LYS A 358 -33.00 4.34 -0.07
CA LYS A 358 -32.87 5.22 -1.24
C LYS A 358 -31.45 5.26 -1.76
#